data_AF-A0A8H8RQS5-F1
#
_entry.id   AF-A0A8H8RQS5-F1
#
_cell.length_a   1.000
_cell.length_b   1.000
_cell.length_c   1.000
_cell.angle_alpha   90.00
_cell.angle_beta   90.00
_cell.angle_gamma   90.00
#
_symmetry.space_group_name_H-M   'P 1'
#
loop_
_entity.id
_entity.type
_entity.pdbx_description
1 polymer ?
#
loop_
_entity_poly.entity_id
_entity_poly.type
_entity_poly.pdbx_seq_one_letter_code
_entity_poly.pdbx_strand_id
1 'polypeptide(L)'
;MAGADGSPVDDQPQPFNATKLEPAKKRKRSRSPSGSTPKRLPAHTDSRRSLSPNPQKRQRTPSPSSQTRKQKRPGQRARITDAEREHIRQKQIEREKEIEVANAKQGIHDAVKQHYNAVPERGRDWRKTDSRIKGLRSFNNWVKSTIIQKFSPNEDYTPGAQERGGMVFAEGPTEAKGLLVLDIGCGKGGDLGKWQQTPQNVELYVGLDPADVSIDQAKERYRQMASRGGGGRGGRGRGGYNSRPPPRLFQGEFYAQDCFGESIEKVSLVREVGFDGSGGPSRFGGGGFDVVSMMFCMHYAFESEEKARTMLKNVAGALKKGGRFIGCIPNSDVISEEVRKFNERIATKPDKEKPAEDGEKSESIELGELEEGEAEETAEWGNDIYRVRFPGKTPADGIFRPPFGQKYNYFLHEAVEEVPEYVVPWGAFRALAEDFNLEMQYQKSFDEVWNTEKDDEVLGPLSERMGVRERGRGPLLVSPEEMEAASFYVAFCFYKV
;
A
#
# COMPACT_ATOMS: atom_id res chain seq x y z
N MET A 1 43.93 51.62 23.20
CA MET A 1 43.30 50.73 24.20
C MET A 1 42.18 50.02 23.46
N ALA A 2 42.47 48.89 22.79
CA ALA A 2 42.43 47.50 23.29
C ALA A 2 40.98 47.03 23.54
N GLY A 3 40.42 45.95 22.98
CA GLY A 3 40.75 44.89 21.99
C GLY A 3 39.40 44.30 21.52
N ALA A 4 39.17 43.82 20.29
CA ALA A 4 39.68 42.61 19.62
C ALA A 4 39.36 41.29 20.36
N ASP A 5 38.30 40.58 19.92
CA ASP A 5 38.25 39.13 19.60
C ASP A 5 36.77 38.75 19.36
N GLY A 6 36.35 38.04 18.30
CA GLY A 6 37.04 36.93 17.64
C GLY A 6 36.40 35.62 18.11
N SER A 7 35.24 35.24 17.57
CA SER A 7 34.69 33.89 17.74
C SER A 7 35.07 33.04 16.51
N PRO A 8 35.59 31.82 16.66
CA PRO A 8 36.24 31.09 15.58
C PRO A 8 35.31 30.15 14.81
N VAL A 9 35.78 29.82 13.62
CA VAL A 9 35.25 28.89 12.62
C VAL A 9 35.65 27.43 12.95
N ASP A 10 34.74 26.51 12.62
CA ASP A 10 34.86 25.05 12.41
C ASP A 10 35.33 24.10 13.52
N ASP A 11 34.55 23.04 13.71
CA ASP A 11 35.10 21.68 13.75
C ASP A 11 34.03 20.66 13.27
N GLN A 12 34.28 20.06 12.10
CA GLN A 12 33.51 18.95 11.57
C GLN A 12 33.72 17.68 12.42
N PRO A 13 32.72 16.80 12.60
CA PRO A 13 32.92 15.56 13.33
C PRO A 13 33.85 14.60 12.56
N GLN A 14 34.96 14.24 13.20
CA GLN A 14 35.93 13.24 12.73
C GLN A 14 35.28 11.86 12.51
N PRO A 15 35.72 11.09 11.50
CA PRO A 15 35.17 9.76 11.23
C PRO A 15 35.48 8.76 12.35
N PHE A 16 34.47 7.97 12.70
CA PHE A 16 34.49 6.95 13.75
C PHE A 16 35.53 5.85 13.46
N ASN A 17 36.54 5.69 14.33
CA ASN A 17 37.55 4.63 14.22
C ASN A 17 37.17 3.40 15.06
N ALA A 18 36.64 2.37 14.42
CA ALA A 18 36.09 1.17 15.04
C ALA A 18 37.13 0.18 15.62
N THR A 19 38.43 0.52 15.67
CA THR A 19 39.50 -0.42 16.08
C THR A 19 39.97 -0.27 17.53
N LYS A 20 39.40 0.66 18.32
CA LYS A 20 39.77 0.86 19.74
C LYS A 20 38.55 0.90 20.67
N LEU A 21 37.86 -0.23 20.83
CA LEU A 21 36.86 -0.41 21.90
C LEU A 21 37.40 -1.34 23.00
N GLU A 22 37.33 -0.89 24.25
CA GLU A 22 37.66 -1.72 25.40
C GLU A 22 36.63 -2.85 25.61
N PRO A 23 37.05 -4.06 26.04
CA PRO A 23 36.15 -5.18 26.24
C PRO A 23 35.24 -5.00 27.46
N ALA A 24 33.94 -5.24 27.28
CA ALA A 24 32.89 -5.04 28.28
C ALA A 24 33.03 -5.96 29.52
N LYS A 25 32.96 -5.36 30.72
CA LYS A 25 32.93 -6.07 32.02
C LYS A 25 31.56 -6.72 32.29
N LYS A 26 31.55 -8.04 32.55
CA LYS A 26 30.36 -8.83 32.92
C LYS A 26 29.81 -8.44 34.31
N ARG A 27 28.55 -7.99 34.39
CA ARG A 27 27.83 -7.76 35.67
C ARG A 27 27.23 -9.07 36.22
N LYS A 28 27.31 -9.24 37.55
CA LYS A 28 26.81 -10.38 38.34
C LYS A 28 25.28 -10.34 38.50
N ARG A 29 24.63 -11.51 38.46
CA ARG A 29 23.19 -11.73 38.75
C ARG A 29 22.89 -11.59 40.24
N SER A 30 21.78 -10.92 40.60
CA SER A 30 21.21 -10.87 41.95
C SER A 30 20.12 -11.94 42.15
N ARG A 31 19.96 -12.36 43.42
CA ARG A 31 19.08 -13.43 43.92
C ARG A 31 17.70 -12.87 44.29
N SER A 32 16.63 -13.63 44.04
CA SER A 32 15.26 -13.34 44.49
C SER A 32 14.99 -13.89 45.91
N PRO A 33 14.17 -13.23 46.75
CA PRO A 33 13.73 -13.77 48.03
C PRO A 33 12.32 -14.41 47.99
N SER A 34 12.06 -15.23 49.01
CA SER A 34 10.96 -16.18 49.20
C SER A 34 9.91 -15.77 50.25
N GLY A 35 8.68 -16.29 50.11
CA GLY A 35 7.64 -16.47 51.17
C GLY A 35 6.48 -15.46 51.09
N SER A 36 5.19 -15.77 51.30
CA SER A 36 4.50 -16.93 51.89
C SER A 36 2.99 -16.95 51.52
N THR A 37 2.35 -18.10 51.73
CA THR A 37 0.99 -18.60 51.37
C THR A 37 -0.23 -17.92 52.05
N PRO A 38 -1.49 -18.22 51.63
CA PRO A 38 -2.28 -19.24 52.37
C PRO A 38 -3.10 -20.25 51.52
N LYS A 39 -3.46 -21.37 52.17
CA LYS A 39 -4.12 -22.62 51.71
C LYS A 39 -5.65 -22.52 51.52
N ARG A 40 -6.23 -23.34 50.62
CA ARG A 40 -7.34 -24.28 50.94
C ARG A 40 -7.46 -25.42 49.90
N LEU A 41 -7.98 -26.57 50.38
CA LEU A 41 -7.83 -27.96 49.95
C LEU A 41 -8.71 -28.44 48.77
N PRO A 42 -8.43 -29.64 48.19
CA PRO A 42 -9.03 -30.17 46.96
C PRO A 42 -10.13 -31.23 47.19
N ALA A 43 -10.92 -31.50 46.15
CA ALA A 43 -11.83 -32.66 46.07
C ALA A 43 -11.36 -33.66 45.02
N HIS A 44 -11.36 -34.93 45.42
CA HIS A 44 -10.95 -36.15 44.72
C HIS A 44 -11.89 -36.60 43.59
N THR A 45 -11.35 -37.34 42.62
CA THR A 45 -11.78 -38.70 42.15
C THR A 45 -10.75 -39.16 41.09
N ASP A 46 -9.85 -40.13 41.36
CA ASP A 46 -9.98 -41.61 41.27
C ASP A 46 -10.60 -42.11 39.94
N SER A 47 -10.08 -43.09 39.18
CA SER A 47 -9.05 -44.10 39.44
C SER A 47 -8.74 -44.97 38.19
N ARG A 48 -7.52 -45.58 38.16
CA ARG A 48 -7.13 -46.95 37.65
C ARG A 48 -7.09 -47.20 36.13
N ARG A 49 -6.10 -47.86 35.50
CA ARG A 49 -5.22 -49.06 35.75
C ARG A 49 -4.03 -48.97 34.73
N SER A 50 -2.86 -49.61 34.79
CA SER A 50 -2.17 -50.60 35.65
C SER A 50 -0.69 -50.72 35.19
N LEU A 51 0.21 -50.96 36.15
CA LEU A 51 1.69 -51.13 36.04
C LEU A 51 2.08 -52.62 35.85
N SER A 52 3.27 -52.96 35.29
CA SER A 52 4.55 -53.34 35.98
C SER A 52 5.32 -54.38 35.11
N PRO A 53 6.55 -54.90 35.43
CA PRO A 53 7.60 -54.54 36.41
C PRO A 53 9.08 -54.52 35.85
N ASN A 54 9.99 -53.59 36.25
CA ASN A 54 11.04 -53.70 37.31
C ASN A 54 12.49 -54.04 36.76
N PRO A 55 13.60 -54.07 37.55
CA PRO A 55 14.49 -52.93 37.86
C PRO A 55 16.04 -53.18 37.79
N GLN A 56 16.84 -52.10 37.93
CA GLN A 56 18.03 -51.92 38.82
C GLN A 56 19.25 -51.18 38.22
N LYS A 57 19.53 -50.01 38.84
CA LYS A 57 20.81 -49.42 39.31
C LYS A 57 22.06 -49.51 38.41
N ARG A 58 22.63 -48.34 38.08
CA ARG A 58 23.92 -47.84 38.65
C ARG A 58 24.32 -46.43 38.16
N GLN A 59 24.37 -45.53 39.14
CA GLN A 59 25.48 -44.59 39.42
C GLN A 59 26.01 -43.65 38.32
N ARG A 60 25.84 -42.35 38.59
CA ARG A 60 26.51 -41.22 37.93
C ARG A 60 27.91 -41.02 38.50
N THR A 61 28.90 -40.92 37.61
CA THR A 61 30.21 -40.30 37.87
C THR A 61 30.38 -39.05 36.97
N PRO A 62 31.24 -38.09 37.36
CA PRO A 62 31.25 -36.73 36.80
C PRO A 62 32.06 -36.65 35.50
N SER A 63 31.54 -35.89 34.54
CA SER A 63 32.20 -35.63 33.26
C SER A 63 33.53 -34.86 33.44
N PRO A 64 34.63 -35.29 32.81
CA PRO A 64 35.87 -34.51 32.78
C PRO A 64 35.81 -33.39 31.74
N SER A 65 36.52 -32.32 32.07
CA SER A 65 36.72 -31.09 31.32
C SER A 65 37.53 -31.27 30.03
N SER A 66 37.33 -30.28 29.14
CA SER A 66 38.24 -29.77 28.11
C SER A 66 38.66 -30.69 26.96
N GLN A 67 37.85 -30.73 25.91
CA GLN A 67 38.34 -30.67 24.52
C GLN A 67 37.38 -29.82 23.66
N THR A 68 37.91 -28.75 23.09
CA THR A 68 37.24 -27.87 22.12
C THR A 68 36.92 -28.65 20.86
N ARG A 69 35.63 -28.88 20.60
CA ARG A 69 35.15 -29.51 19.36
C ARG A 69 35.45 -28.54 18.20
N LYS A 70 36.39 -28.92 17.32
CA LYS A 70 36.68 -28.18 16.08
C LYS A 70 35.37 -27.98 15.30
N GLN A 71 35.01 -26.73 15.01
CA GLN A 71 33.90 -26.42 14.13
C GLN A 71 34.16 -27.05 12.75
N LYS A 72 33.21 -27.86 12.27
CA LYS A 72 33.22 -28.34 10.88
C LYS A 72 33.05 -27.13 9.97
N ARG A 73 33.95 -26.97 9.00
CA ARG A 73 33.84 -25.99 7.91
C ARG A 73 32.47 -26.16 7.22
N PRO A 74 31.76 -25.07 6.86
CA PRO A 74 30.51 -25.19 6.12
C PRO A 74 30.82 -25.81 4.75
N GLY A 75 30.40 -27.06 4.57
CA GLY A 75 30.49 -27.75 3.29
C GLY A 75 29.44 -27.21 2.34
N GLN A 76 29.89 -26.59 1.25
CA GLN A 76 29.46 -26.78 -0.14
C GLN A 76 28.01 -27.23 -0.48
N ARG A 77 26.99 -26.81 0.28
CA ARG A 77 25.57 -27.03 -0.06
C ARG A 77 24.76 -25.76 0.18
N ALA A 78 24.82 -24.88 -0.81
CA ALA A 78 23.78 -23.93 -1.24
C ALA A 78 24.28 -23.11 -2.45
N ARG A 79 25.06 -23.70 -3.37
CA ARG A 79 25.29 -23.09 -4.68
C ARG A 79 24.22 -23.66 -5.59
N ILE A 80 23.17 -22.88 -5.81
CA ILE A 80 22.24 -23.10 -6.93
C ILE A 80 23.12 -23.24 -8.17
N THR A 81 22.99 -24.36 -8.87
CA THR A 81 23.81 -24.65 -10.05
C THR A 81 23.44 -23.68 -11.17
N ASP A 82 24.38 -23.38 -12.09
CA ASP A 82 24.11 -22.47 -13.19
C ASP A 82 22.95 -22.97 -14.07
N ALA A 83 22.82 -24.29 -14.24
CA ALA A 83 21.68 -24.93 -14.90
C ALA A 83 20.34 -24.71 -14.18
N GLU A 84 20.33 -24.66 -12.85
CA GLU A 84 19.13 -24.41 -12.06
C GLU A 84 18.72 -22.93 -12.08
N ARG A 85 19.68 -22.00 -12.19
CA ARG A 85 19.42 -20.58 -12.45
C ARG A 85 18.82 -20.38 -13.84
N GLU A 86 19.40 -21.02 -14.86
CA GLU A 86 18.90 -20.92 -16.24
C GLU A 86 17.48 -21.48 -16.35
N HIS A 87 17.21 -22.62 -15.70
CA HIS A 87 15.87 -23.20 -15.70
C HIS A 87 14.81 -22.32 -15.00
N ILE A 88 15.18 -21.61 -13.92
CA ILE A 88 14.29 -20.62 -13.27
C ILE A 88 14.05 -19.43 -14.20
N ARG A 89 15.09 -18.94 -14.88
CA ARG A 89 15.03 -17.83 -15.85
C ARG A 89 14.17 -18.19 -17.07
N GLN A 90 14.37 -19.38 -17.67
CA GLN A 90 13.57 -19.87 -18.79
C GLN A 90 12.08 -19.91 -18.44
N LYS A 91 11.76 -20.42 -17.24
CA LYS A 91 10.38 -20.52 -16.75
C LYS A 91 9.75 -19.15 -16.47
N GLN A 92 10.55 -18.15 -16.10
CA GLN A 92 10.09 -16.76 -15.99
C GLN A 92 9.80 -16.16 -17.36
N ILE A 93 10.72 -16.31 -18.33
CA ILE A 93 10.56 -15.83 -19.71
C ILE A 93 9.34 -16.47 -20.39
N GLU A 94 9.12 -17.77 -20.18
CA GLU A 94 7.98 -18.50 -20.76
C GLU A 94 6.66 -18.01 -20.17
N ARG A 95 6.60 -17.82 -18.85
CA ARG A 95 5.43 -17.24 -18.17
C ARG A 95 5.20 -15.79 -18.60
N GLU A 96 6.25 -15.00 -18.81
CA GLU A 96 6.16 -13.63 -19.35
C GLU A 96 5.56 -13.62 -20.76
N LYS A 97 6.02 -14.50 -21.65
CA LYS A 97 5.46 -14.65 -23.00
C LYS A 97 4.00 -15.08 -22.97
N GLU A 98 3.62 -16.01 -22.09
CA GLU A 98 2.22 -16.43 -21.92
C GLU A 98 1.33 -15.27 -21.46
N ILE A 99 1.80 -14.49 -20.47
CA ILE A 99 1.09 -13.30 -19.97
C ILE A 99 1.01 -12.22 -21.06
N GLU A 100 2.08 -12.00 -21.83
CA GLU A 100 2.13 -11.02 -22.90
C GLU A 100 1.17 -11.39 -24.04
N VAL A 101 1.13 -12.67 -24.44
CA VAL A 101 0.18 -13.19 -25.43
C VAL A 101 -1.26 -13.13 -24.91
N ALA A 102 -1.49 -13.41 -23.63
CA ALA A 102 -2.82 -13.26 -23.01
C ALA A 102 -3.27 -11.79 -22.98
N ASN A 103 -2.38 -10.88 -22.58
CA ASN A 103 -2.60 -9.43 -22.58
C ASN A 103 -2.91 -8.89 -23.97
N ALA A 104 -2.21 -9.38 -25.00
CA ALA A 104 -2.43 -8.99 -26.39
C ALA A 104 -3.76 -9.52 -26.95
N LYS A 105 -4.29 -10.64 -26.43
CA LYS A 105 -5.54 -11.27 -26.90
C LYS A 105 -6.80 -10.81 -26.17
N GLN A 106 -6.72 -10.47 -24.87
CA GLN A 106 -7.88 -10.12 -24.04
C GLN A 106 -7.95 -8.62 -23.68
N GLY A 107 -6.91 -7.83 -23.97
CA GLY A 107 -6.81 -6.45 -23.50
C GLY A 107 -6.36 -6.39 -22.04
N ILE A 108 -5.51 -5.42 -21.72
CA ILE A 108 -4.83 -5.33 -20.42
C ILE A 108 -5.83 -5.17 -19.25
N HIS A 109 -6.95 -4.50 -19.51
CA HIS A 109 -8.04 -4.34 -18.54
C HIS A 109 -8.63 -5.68 -18.07
N ASP A 110 -8.78 -6.67 -18.97
CA ASP A 110 -9.30 -8.00 -18.61
C ASP A 110 -8.28 -8.80 -17.80
N ALA A 111 -6.98 -8.65 -18.10
CA ALA A 111 -5.91 -9.28 -17.32
C ALA A 111 -5.85 -8.75 -15.87
N VAL A 112 -5.95 -7.43 -15.69
CA VAL A 112 -6.03 -6.80 -14.37
C VAL A 112 -7.27 -7.29 -13.61
N LYS A 113 -8.44 -7.31 -14.27
CA LYS A 113 -9.70 -7.83 -13.70
C LYS A 113 -9.58 -9.29 -13.26
N GLN A 114 -9.04 -10.16 -14.12
CA GLN A 114 -8.82 -11.57 -13.80
C GLN A 114 -7.85 -11.75 -12.63
N HIS A 115 -6.77 -10.95 -12.58
CA HIS A 115 -5.83 -10.99 -11.46
C HIS A 115 -6.54 -10.73 -10.12
N TYR A 116 -7.26 -9.61 -9.99
CA TYR A 116 -7.95 -9.28 -8.75
C TYR A 116 -9.03 -10.30 -8.35
N ASN A 117 -9.69 -10.91 -9.33
CA ASN A 117 -10.63 -12.01 -9.12
C ASN A 117 -9.93 -13.28 -8.60
N ALA A 118 -8.72 -13.57 -9.09
CA ALA A 118 -7.95 -14.75 -8.71
C ALA A 118 -7.23 -14.62 -7.35
N VAL A 119 -6.90 -13.40 -6.89
CA VAL A 119 -6.21 -13.20 -5.60
C VAL A 119 -7.04 -13.75 -4.43
N PRO A 120 -6.56 -14.80 -3.73
CA PRO A 120 -7.33 -15.45 -2.67
C PRO A 120 -7.61 -14.54 -1.48
N GLU A 121 -8.83 -14.59 -0.93
CA GLU A 121 -9.13 -13.92 0.34
C GLU A 121 -8.52 -14.68 1.52
N ARG A 122 -7.40 -14.18 2.04
CA ARG A 122 -6.74 -14.75 3.23
C ARG A 122 -7.37 -14.30 4.57
N GLY A 123 -8.45 -13.52 4.55
CA GLY A 123 -9.15 -13.04 5.76
C GLY A 123 -8.48 -11.85 6.48
N ARG A 124 -9.17 -11.27 7.49
CA ARG A 124 -8.66 -10.09 8.24
C ARG A 124 -7.58 -10.48 9.25
N ASP A 125 -7.74 -11.63 9.91
CA ASP A 125 -6.85 -12.04 11.00
C ASP A 125 -5.46 -12.38 10.47
N TRP A 126 -5.38 -13.19 9.41
CA TRP A 126 -4.12 -13.51 8.72
C TRP A 126 -3.36 -12.25 8.27
N ARG A 127 -4.06 -11.23 7.73
CA ARG A 127 -3.44 -9.96 7.32
C ARG A 127 -2.80 -9.20 8.47
N LYS A 128 -3.21 -9.46 9.72
CA LYS A 128 -2.66 -8.82 10.92
C LYS A 128 -1.57 -9.66 11.59
N THR A 129 -1.66 -10.99 11.50
CA THR A 129 -0.78 -11.90 12.24
C THR A 129 0.37 -12.44 11.39
N ASP A 130 0.06 -12.93 10.19
CA ASP A 130 0.93 -13.82 9.43
C ASP A 130 1.43 -13.22 8.10
N SER A 131 0.85 -12.11 7.65
CA SER A 131 1.27 -11.41 6.41
C SER A 131 2.68 -10.86 6.53
N ARG A 132 3.53 -11.14 5.53
CA ARG A 132 4.91 -10.61 5.43
C ARG A 132 4.93 -9.09 5.23
N ILE A 133 3.86 -8.53 4.66
CA ILE A 133 3.70 -7.10 4.39
C ILE A 133 2.67 -6.42 5.31
N LYS A 134 2.55 -6.90 6.56
CA LYS A 134 1.55 -6.40 7.52
C LYS A 134 1.75 -4.92 7.89
N GLY A 135 3.00 -4.46 7.99
CA GLY A 135 3.34 -3.07 8.29
C GLY A 135 2.94 -2.17 7.13
N LEU A 136 3.31 -2.56 5.91
CA LEU A 136 2.90 -1.88 4.67
C LEU A 136 1.37 -1.78 4.55
N ARG A 137 0.65 -2.89 4.79
CA ARG A 137 -0.83 -2.89 4.75
C ARG A 137 -1.43 -1.94 5.79
N SER A 138 -0.84 -1.87 6.98
CA SER A 138 -1.31 -1.00 8.06
C SER A 138 -1.04 0.47 7.72
N PHE A 139 0.14 0.76 7.20
CA PHE A 139 0.57 2.09 6.76
C PHE A 139 -0.28 2.61 5.59
N ASN A 140 -0.44 1.84 4.51
CA ASN A 140 -1.27 2.23 3.37
C ASN A 140 -2.73 2.47 3.80
N ASN A 141 -3.26 1.64 4.70
CA ASN A 141 -4.61 1.86 5.24
C ASN A 141 -4.71 3.12 6.10
N TRP A 142 -3.66 3.45 6.85
CA TRP A 142 -3.62 4.68 7.64
C TRP A 142 -3.55 5.91 6.74
N VAL A 143 -2.68 5.94 5.72
CA VAL A 143 -2.62 7.03 4.73
C VAL A 143 -3.98 7.23 4.08
N LYS A 144 -4.64 6.16 3.61
CA LYS A 144 -5.99 6.26 3.06
C LYS A 144 -7.00 6.81 4.06
N SER A 145 -6.93 6.40 5.33
CA SER A 145 -7.84 6.91 6.37
C SER A 145 -7.59 8.40 6.63
N THR A 146 -6.32 8.81 6.64
CA THR A 146 -5.90 10.20 6.78
C THR A 146 -6.47 11.07 5.66
N ILE A 147 -6.28 10.69 4.40
CA ILE A 147 -6.76 11.46 3.25
C ILE A 147 -8.30 11.52 3.24
N ILE A 148 -8.97 10.40 3.48
CA ILE A 148 -10.44 10.35 3.57
C ILE A 148 -10.94 11.28 4.69
N GLN A 149 -10.43 11.14 5.91
CA GLN A 149 -10.92 11.94 7.04
C GLN A 149 -10.60 13.44 6.89
N LYS A 150 -9.48 13.78 6.26
CA LYS A 150 -9.02 15.16 6.09
C LYS A 150 -9.79 15.91 5.01
N PHE A 151 -10.08 15.25 3.89
CA PHE A 151 -10.62 15.91 2.69
C PHE A 151 -12.09 15.61 2.40
N SER A 152 -12.69 14.60 3.04
CA SER A 152 -14.12 14.30 2.83
C SER A 152 -15.09 15.35 3.39
N PRO A 153 -14.82 16.04 4.52
CA PRO A 153 -15.78 17.00 5.05
C PRO A 153 -16.01 18.20 4.13
N ASN A 154 -17.25 18.69 4.10
CA ASN A 154 -17.62 19.93 3.41
C ASN A 154 -16.93 21.15 4.05
N GLU A 155 -16.79 22.25 3.31
CA GLU A 155 -16.08 23.46 3.80
C GLU A 155 -16.75 24.05 5.04
N ASP A 156 -18.09 23.99 5.11
CA ASP A 156 -18.88 24.50 6.23
C ASP A 156 -18.96 23.50 7.41
N TYR A 157 -18.28 22.34 7.33
CA TYR A 157 -18.32 21.35 8.39
C TYR A 157 -17.51 21.82 9.60
N THR A 158 -18.21 22.14 10.68
CA THR A 158 -17.61 22.43 12.00
C THR A 158 -17.81 21.23 12.93
N PRO A 159 -16.73 20.54 13.36
CA PRO A 159 -16.83 19.43 14.30
C PRO A 159 -17.54 19.86 15.60
N GLY A 160 -18.65 19.20 15.95
CA GLY A 160 -19.35 19.41 17.22
C GLY A 160 -20.53 20.40 17.21
N ALA A 161 -20.85 21.05 16.08
CA ALA A 161 -22.02 21.92 15.98
C ALA A 161 -23.35 21.18 16.22
N GLN A 162 -23.38 19.86 16.01
CA GLN A 162 -24.59 19.05 16.11
C GLN A 162 -24.83 18.44 17.50
N GLU A 163 -23.85 18.50 18.42
CA GLU A 163 -23.92 17.80 19.73
C GLU A 163 -24.05 18.72 20.97
N ARG A 164 -23.91 20.05 20.84
CA ARG A 164 -24.11 20.96 21.99
C ARG A 164 -25.54 21.48 22.05
N GLY A 165 -26.34 20.80 22.88
CA GLY A 165 -27.76 21.02 23.10
C GLY A 165 -28.21 22.49 23.21
N GLY A 166 -28.88 22.97 22.17
CA GLY A 166 -29.97 23.94 22.29
C GLY A 166 -29.59 25.42 22.36
N MET A 167 -28.34 25.83 22.13
CA MET A 167 -28.01 27.24 21.90
C MET A 167 -27.20 27.41 20.62
N VAL A 168 -27.83 28.06 19.64
CA VAL A 168 -27.30 28.34 18.30
C VAL A 168 -26.40 29.57 18.37
N PHE A 169 -25.14 29.43 17.94
CA PHE A 169 -24.33 30.59 17.54
C PHE A 169 -23.69 30.29 16.18
N ALA A 170 -23.84 31.27 15.29
CA ALA A 170 -23.52 31.29 13.85
C ALA A 170 -24.36 30.35 12.98
N GLU A 171 -24.93 30.92 11.92
CA GLU A 171 -25.79 30.32 10.91
C GLU A 171 -25.08 29.14 10.20
N GLY A 172 -25.10 27.97 10.82
CA GLY A 172 -24.77 26.71 10.15
C GLY A 172 -25.93 26.30 9.22
N PRO A 173 -25.66 25.57 8.12
CA PRO A 173 -26.68 25.17 7.16
C PRO A 173 -27.82 24.39 7.86
N THR A 174 -29.05 24.74 7.50
CA THR A 174 -30.32 24.33 8.12
C THR A 174 -30.65 22.83 7.99
N GLU A 175 -29.87 22.07 7.23
CA GLU A 175 -29.99 20.62 7.10
C GLU A 175 -28.63 19.97 7.27
N ALA A 176 -28.48 19.13 8.28
CA ALA A 176 -27.30 18.28 8.44
C ALA A 176 -27.30 17.15 7.39
N LYS A 177 -27.09 17.50 6.12
CA LYS A 177 -26.94 16.54 5.04
C LYS A 177 -25.64 15.75 5.22
N GLY A 178 -25.75 14.42 5.10
CA GLY A 178 -24.56 13.58 5.10
C GLY A 178 -23.84 13.67 3.75
N LEU A 179 -22.64 13.12 3.71
CA LEU A 179 -21.83 13.08 2.49
C LEU A 179 -22.40 12.06 1.49
N LEU A 180 -22.44 12.44 0.22
CA LEU A 180 -22.65 11.58 -0.93
C LEU A 180 -21.28 11.25 -1.53
N VAL A 181 -20.89 9.99 -1.43
CA VAL A 181 -19.56 9.50 -1.82
C VAL A 181 -19.68 8.54 -2.99
N LEU A 182 -18.85 8.76 -4.01
CA LEU A 182 -18.63 7.83 -5.11
C LEU A 182 -17.22 7.27 -5.03
N ASP A 183 -17.08 5.95 -4.89
CA ASP A 183 -15.79 5.27 -4.79
C ASP A 183 -15.55 4.45 -6.08
N ILE A 184 -14.71 4.98 -6.97
CA ILE A 184 -14.38 4.37 -8.26
C ILE A 184 -13.16 3.47 -8.10
N GLY A 185 -13.29 2.21 -8.52
CA GLY A 185 -12.32 1.16 -8.22
C GLY A 185 -12.39 0.73 -6.76
N CYS A 186 -13.59 0.60 -6.19
CA CYS A 186 -13.79 0.27 -4.78
C CYS A 186 -13.27 -1.13 -4.40
N GLY A 187 -12.99 -1.97 -5.41
CA GLY A 187 -12.54 -3.34 -5.28
C GLY A 187 -13.44 -4.14 -4.35
N LYS A 188 -12.81 -4.92 -3.46
CA LYS A 188 -13.48 -5.79 -2.47
C LYS A 188 -14.03 -5.01 -1.26
N GLY A 189 -14.24 -3.69 -1.36
CA GLY A 189 -14.73 -2.83 -0.28
C GLY A 189 -13.69 -2.60 0.83
N GLY A 190 -12.44 -2.31 0.48
CA GLY A 190 -11.34 -2.09 1.45
C GLY A 190 -11.51 -0.85 2.32
N ASP A 191 -12.26 0.14 1.83
CA ASP A 191 -12.37 1.47 2.43
C ASP A 191 -13.72 1.73 3.11
N LEU A 192 -14.69 0.79 3.04
CA LEU A 192 -16.00 0.90 3.72
C LEU A 192 -15.89 1.26 5.21
N GLY A 193 -14.97 0.62 5.93
CA GLY A 193 -14.75 0.91 7.34
C GLY A 193 -14.17 2.30 7.60
N LYS A 194 -13.47 2.89 6.62
CA LYS A 194 -12.90 4.24 6.72
C LYS A 194 -13.99 5.28 6.51
N TRP A 195 -14.84 5.08 5.52
CA TRP A 195 -16.03 5.89 5.26
C TRP A 195 -17.02 5.88 6.42
N GLN A 196 -17.14 4.77 7.16
CA GLN A 196 -17.97 4.72 8.38
C GLN A 196 -17.38 5.55 9.55
N GLN A 197 -16.09 5.89 9.49
CA GLN A 197 -15.35 6.57 10.55
C GLN A 197 -14.97 8.01 10.16
N THR A 198 -15.55 8.56 9.09
CA THR A 198 -15.32 9.95 8.71
C THR A 198 -15.85 10.91 9.77
N PRO A 199 -15.28 12.12 9.91
CA PRO A 199 -15.77 13.11 10.84
C PRO A 199 -17.22 13.53 10.54
N GLN A 200 -17.51 13.84 9.28
CA GLN A 200 -18.87 14.07 8.79
C GLN A 200 -19.47 12.74 8.35
N ASN A 201 -20.71 12.46 8.76
CA ASN A 201 -21.38 11.21 8.42
C ASN A 201 -21.61 11.08 6.92
N VAL A 202 -21.34 9.90 6.38
CA VAL A 202 -21.75 9.53 5.02
C VAL A 202 -23.24 9.17 5.03
N GLU A 203 -23.99 9.73 4.09
CA GLU A 203 -25.39 9.38 3.84
C GLU A 203 -25.48 8.27 2.80
N LEU A 204 -24.81 8.46 1.67
CA LEU A 204 -24.76 7.52 0.55
C LEU A 204 -23.31 7.23 0.16
N TYR A 205 -23.01 5.95 -0.02
CA TYR A 205 -21.78 5.45 -0.61
C TYR A 205 -22.14 4.62 -1.84
N VAL A 206 -21.59 4.99 -2.99
CA VAL A 206 -21.72 4.24 -4.24
C VAL A 206 -20.35 3.68 -4.62
N GLY A 207 -20.21 2.36 -4.60
CA GLY A 207 -18.98 1.67 -5.03
C GLY A 207 -19.09 1.19 -6.47
N LEU A 208 -18.15 1.59 -7.33
CA LEU A 208 -18.04 1.12 -8.71
C LEU A 208 -16.72 0.38 -8.90
N ASP A 209 -16.74 -0.74 -9.63
CA ASP A 209 -15.53 -1.49 -9.98
C ASP A 209 -15.79 -2.34 -11.24
N PRO A 210 -14.83 -2.49 -12.17
CA PRO A 210 -15.02 -3.33 -13.35
C PRO A 210 -15.12 -4.84 -13.03
N ALA A 211 -14.63 -5.28 -11.86
CA ALA A 211 -14.65 -6.66 -11.44
C ALA A 211 -15.93 -7.00 -10.65
N ASP A 212 -16.81 -7.79 -11.27
CA ASP A 212 -18.06 -8.30 -10.72
C ASP A 212 -17.86 -9.08 -9.40
N VAL A 213 -16.86 -9.97 -9.37
CA VAL A 213 -16.53 -10.74 -8.15
C VAL A 213 -16.08 -9.82 -7.02
N SER A 214 -15.31 -8.76 -7.32
CA SER A 214 -14.92 -7.77 -6.32
C SER A 214 -16.13 -7.02 -5.76
N ILE A 215 -17.09 -6.65 -6.62
CA ILE A 215 -18.34 -6.00 -6.22
C ILE A 215 -19.18 -6.92 -5.31
N ASP A 216 -19.31 -8.20 -5.64
CA ASP A 216 -20.06 -9.13 -4.79
C ASP A 216 -19.41 -9.30 -3.41
N GLN A 217 -18.08 -9.32 -3.35
CA GLN A 217 -17.33 -9.34 -2.08
C GLN A 217 -17.49 -8.03 -1.29
N ALA A 218 -17.53 -6.89 -1.97
CA ALA A 218 -17.80 -5.59 -1.34
C ALA A 218 -19.21 -5.53 -0.74
N LYS A 219 -20.23 -5.99 -1.47
CA LYS A 219 -21.61 -6.12 -0.98
C LYS A 219 -21.68 -7.00 0.26
N GLU A 220 -21.03 -8.15 0.23
CA GLU A 220 -21.00 -9.06 1.38
C GLU A 220 -20.31 -8.43 2.60
N ARG A 221 -19.18 -7.76 2.39
CA ARG A 221 -18.50 -7.01 3.47
C ARG A 221 -19.37 -5.91 4.07
N TYR A 222 -20.10 -5.19 3.24
CA TYR A 222 -21.04 -4.16 3.68
C TYR A 222 -22.21 -4.75 4.49
N ARG A 223 -22.81 -5.86 4.04
CA ARG A 223 -23.84 -6.60 4.82
C ARG A 223 -23.31 -7.11 6.17
N GLN A 224 -22.06 -7.55 6.22
CA GLN A 224 -21.40 -7.94 7.47
C GLN A 224 -21.19 -6.75 8.42
N MET A 225 -20.93 -5.55 7.90
CA MET A 225 -20.90 -4.33 8.72
C MET A 225 -22.29 -4.01 9.29
N ALA A 226 -23.35 -4.11 8.47
CA ALA A 226 -24.72 -3.87 8.90
C ALA A 226 -25.18 -4.85 9.99
N SER A 227 -24.93 -6.15 9.80
CA SER A 227 -25.32 -7.20 10.76
C SER A 227 -24.59 -7.12 12.11
N ARG A 228 -23.33 -6.64 12.13
CA ARG A 228 -22.59 -6.39 13.39
C ARG A 228 -23.15 -5.21 14.18
N GLY A 229 -23.88 -4.30 13.55
CA GLY A 229 -24.65 -3.24 14.21
C GLY A 229 -25.88 -3.75 14.98
N GLY A 230 -26.30 -5.02 14.78
CA GLY A 230 -27.50 -5.59 15.41
C GLY A 230 -27.28 -6.57 16.56
N GLY A 231 -26.03 -6.95 16.88
CA GLY A 231 -25.79 -7.93 17.93
C GLY A 231 -24.33 -8.36 18.02
N GLY A 232 -23.61 -7.78 18.96
CA GLY A 232 -22.23 -8.15 19.24
C GLY A 232 -22.11 -9.63 19.63
N ARG A 233 -21.35 -10.39 18.83
CA ARG A 233 -20.82 -11.69 19.24
C ARG A 233 -19.69 -11.43 20.25
N GLY A 234 -20.07 -11.25 21.51
CA GLY A 234 -19.15 -11.01 22.62
C GLY A 234 -19.76 -10.86 24.01
N GLY A 235 -21.10 -10.87 24.15
CA GLY A 235 -21.76 -10.59 25.43
C GLY A 235 -22.76 -11.65 25.88
N ARG A 236 -22.32 -12.89 26.14
CA ARG A 236 -22.97 -13.66 27.22
C ARG A 236 -22.44 -13.12 28.54
N GLY A 237 -22.90 -11.94 28.92
CA GLY A 237 -22.39 -11.23 30.08
C GLY A 237 -23.20 -9.99 30.40
N ARG A 238 -24.25 -10.21 31.20
CA ARG A 238 -24.96 -9.23 32.05
C ARG A 238 -25.42 -7.93 31.39
N GLY A 239 -26.75 -7.80 31.30
CA GLY A 239 -27.45 -6.58 30.92
C GLY A 239 -26.91 -5.33 31.63
N GLY A 240 -26.54 -4.34 30.83
CA GLY A 240 -26.31 -2.96 31.24
C GLY A 240 -27.29 -2.06 30.49
N TYR A 241 -28.04 -1.26 31.23
CA TYR A 241 -29.09 -0.33 30.78
C TYR A 241 -28.58 0.87 29.94
N ASN A 242 -27.43 0.76 29.27
CA ASN A 242 -26.90 1.80 28.39
C ASN A 242 -26.88 1.29 26.94
N SER A 243 -28.06 1.08 26.37
CA SER A 243 -28.22 0.78 24.95
C SER A 243 -28.05 2.06 24.15
N ARG A 244 -26.79 2.47 23.91
CA ARG A 244 -26.51 3.49 22.90
C ARG A 244 -27.00 2.91 21.55
N PRO A 245 -27.82 3.64 20.77
CA PRO A 245 -28.27 3.16 19.47
C PRO A 245 -27.06 2.73 18.64
N PRO A 246 -27.15 1.62 17.88
CA PRO A 246 -26.05 1.25 17.00
C PRO A 246 -25.77 2.40 16.03
N PRO A 247 -24.48 2.69 15.73
CA PRO A 247 -24.14 3.76 14.80
C PRO A 247 -24.86 3.52 13.47
N ARG A 248 -25.51 4.56 12.95
CA ARG A 248 -26.23 4.49 11.66
C ARG A 248 -25.20 4.24 10.57
N LEU A 249 -25.34 3.08 9.91
CA LEU A 249 -24.57 2.76 8.71
C LEU A 249 -25.08 3.63 7.56
N PHE A 250 -24.17 4.14 6.74
CA PHE A 250 -24.53 4.82 5.48
C PHE A 250 -25.27 3.87 4.54
N GLN A 251 -26.08 4.39 3.61
CA GLN A 251 -26.63 3.59 2.52
C GLN A 251 -25.49 3.21 1.55
N GLY A 252 -25.30 1.92 1.30
CA GLY A 252 -24.23 1.40 0.45
C GLY A 252 -24.77 0.70 -0.79
N GLU A 253 -24.44 1.21 -1.97
CA GLU A 253 -24.87 0.68 -3.26
C GLU A 253 -23.64 0.33 -4.11
N PHE A 254 -23.67 -0.80 -4.83
CA PHE A 254 -22.47 -1.35 -5.49
C PHE A 254 -22.78 -1.90 -6.88
N TYR A 255 -22.01 -1.45 -7.88
CA TYR A 255 -22.26 -1.78 -9.29
C TYR A 255 -20.97 -2.19 -10.00
N ALA A 256 -21.07 -3.25 -10.81
CA ALA A 256 -19.99 -3.63 -11.72
C ALA A 256 -20.04 -2.71 -12.94
N GLN A 257 -19.02 -1.89 -13.14
CA GLN A 257 -18.97 -0.88 -14.21
C GLN A 257 -17.52 -0.57 -14.60
N ASP A 258 -17.22 -0.58 -15.90
CA ASP A 258 -15.98 0.01 -16.41
C ASP A 258 -16.08 1.54 -16.25
N CYS A 259 -15.17 2.10 -15.45
CA CYS A 259 -15.14 3.52 -15.13
C CYS A 259 -14.06 4.29 -15.90
N PHE A 260 -13.30 3.60 -16.76
CA PHE A 260 -12.19 4.16 -17.53
C PHE A 260 -12.53 4.28 -19.01
N GLY A 261 -13.17 3.26 -19.60
CA GLY A 261 -13.56 3.24 -21.01
C GLY A 261 -15.01 3.67 -21.27
N GLU A 262 -15.85 3.70 -20.25
CA GLU A 262 -17.27 3.99 -20.39
C GLU A 262 -17.75 5.11 -19.46
N SER A 263 -18.85 5.76 -19.84
CA SER A 263 -19.51 6.72 -18.96
C SER A 263 -20.23 6.01 -17.81
N ILE A 264 -19.96 6.46 -16.58
CA ILE A 264 -20.65 5.95 -15.37
C ILE A 264 -22.10 6.42 -15.26
N GLU A 265 -22.53 7.36 -16.12
CA GLU A 265 -23.92 7.80 -16.23
C GLU A 265 -24.89 6.64 -16.55
N LYS A 266 -24.38 5.52 -17.09
CA LYS A 266 -25.17 4.30 -17.29
C LYS A 266 -25.76 3.75 -15.99
N VAL A 267 -25.13 4.02 -14.84
CA VAL A 267 -25.62 3.59 -13.52
C VAL A 267 -26.77 4.53 -13.10
N SER A 268 -27.99 3.99 -12.97
CA SER A 268 -29.18 4.79 -12.65
C SER A 268 -29.02 5.64 -11.40
N LEU A 269 -28.44 5.09 -10.33
CA LEU A 269 -28.21 5.83 -9.09
C LEU A 269 -27.26 7.03 -9.27
N VAL A 270 -26.25 6.91 -10.13
CA VAL A 270 -25.34 8.03 -10.43
C VAL A 270 -26.10 9.16 -11.12
N ARG A 271 -27.02 8.83 -12.05
CA ARG A 271 -27.91 9.82 -12.68
C ARG A 271 -28.88 10.46 -11.70
N GLU A 272 -29.45 9.66 -10.81
CA GLU A 272 -30.42 10.12 -9.80
C GLU A 272 -29.78 11.06 -8.78
N VAL A 273 -28.53 10.77 -8.35
CA VAL A 273 -27.75 11.67 -7.49
C VAL A 273 -27.39 12.95 -8.25
N GLY A 274 -27.04 12.82 -9.53
CA GLY A 274 -26.71 13.94 -10.42
C GLY A 274 -25.39 13.69 -11.13
N PHE A 275 -25.40 13.82 -12.46
CA PHE A 275 -24.23 13.66 -13.30
C PHE A 275 -24.25 14.67 -14.45
N ASP A 276 -23.13 15.36 -14.64
CA ASP A 276 -22.91 16.29 -15.74
C ASP A 276 -22.10 15.63 -16.86
N GLY A 277 -22.80 15.19 -17.89
CA GLY A 277 -22.22 14.57 -19.08
C GLY A 277 -21.33 15.49 -19.92
N SER A 278 -21.24 16.80 -19.61
CA SER A 278 -20.28 17.70 -20.26
C SER A 278 -18.87 17.59 -19.67
N GLY A 279 -18.74 17.24 -18.38
CA GLY A 279 -17.47 17.21 -17.65
C GLY A 279 -16.84 18.59 -17.39
N GLY A 280 -17.42 19.67 -17.92
CA GLY A 280 -16.90 21.04 -17.86
C GLY A 280 -17.74 21.98 -16.98
N PRO A 281 -17.63 23.31 -17.14
CA PRO A 281 -18.44 24.27 -16.40
C PRO A 281 -19.89 24.25 -16.89
N SER A 282 -20.78 23.55 -16.16
CA SER A 282 -22.22 23.60 -16.40
C SER A 282 -22.90 24.76 -15.67
N ARG A 283 -23.77 25.48 -16.40
CA ARG A 283 -24.60 26.58 -15.86
C ARG A 283 -25.63 26.10 -14.83
N PHE A 284 -25.94 24.81 -14.79
CA PHE A 284 -26.99 24.23 -13.94
C PHE A 284 -26.45 23.42 -12.75
N GLY A 285 -25.13 23.50 -12.51
CA GLY A 285 -24.52 23.03 -11.26
C GLY A 285 -24.16 21.54 -11.24
N GLY A 286 -23.07 21.18 -11.94
CA GLY A 286 -22.25 19.99 -11.72
C GLY A 286 -22.95 18.63 -11.56
N GLY A 287 -22.24 17.66 -11.00
CA GLY A 287 -22.83 16.43 -10.49
C GLY A 287 -23.38 16.59 -9.07
N GLY A 288 -23.79 15.48 -8.45
CA GLY A 288 -24.40 15.49 -7.11
C GLY A 288 -23.48 15.05 -5.97
N PHE A 289 -22.34 14.41 -6.26
CA PHE A 289 -21.48 13.84 -5.24
C PHE A 289 -20.59 14.89 -4.58
N ASP A 290 -20.42 14.78 -3.25
CA ASP A 290 -19.50 15.61 -2.46
C ASP A 290 -18.05 15.17 -2.66
N VAL A 291 -17.84 13.85 -2.76
CA VAL A 291 -16.52 13.25 -2.85
C VAL A 291 -16.51 12.13 -3.88
N VAL A 292 -15.50 12.14 -4.74
CA VAL A 292 -15.12 11.01 -5.59
C VAL A 292 -13.77 10.50 -5.11
N SER A 293 -13.66 9.21 -4.82
CA SER A 293 -12.39 8.57 -4.46
C SER A 293 -11.90 7.58 -5.51
N MET A 294 -10.59 7.59 -5.76
CA MET A 294 -9.89 6.60 -6.59
C MET A 294 -8.60 6.15 -5.90
N MET A 295 -8.69 5.05 -5.15
CA MET A 295 -7.57 4.55 -4.34
C MET A 295 -6.84 3.42 -5.07
N PHE A 296 -5.65 3.70 -5.60
CA PHE A 296 -4.80 2.72 -6.30
C PHE A 296 -5.44 2.10 -7.55
N CYS A 297 -6.22 2.87 -8.31
CA CYS A 297 -6.88 2.36 -9.53
C CYS A 297 -6.71 3.26 -10.76
N MET A 298 -6.36 4.55 -10.58
CA MET A 298 -6.39 5.52 -11.68
C MET A 298 -5.31 5.28 -12.74
N HIS A 299 -4.17 4.71 -12.35
CA HIS A 299 -3.04 4.48 -13.25
C HIS A 299 -3.39 3.49 -14.36
N TYR A 300 -4.42 2.64 -14.19
CA TYR A 300 -4.92 1.78 -15.28
C TYR A 300 -5.55 2.57 -16.43
N ALA A 301 -6.06 3.78 -16.19
CA ALA A 301 -6.63 4.63 -17.22
C ALA A 301 -5.56 5.24 -18.16
N PHE A 302 -4.31 5.35 -17.69
CA PHE A 302 -3.21 5.94 -18.45
C PHE A 302 -2.65 5.04 -19.55
N GLU A 303 -3.31 3.90 -19.83
CA GLU A 303 -3.11 3.11 -21.04
C GLU A 303 -3.23 3.96 -22.31
N SER A 304 -4.19 4.89 -22.34
CA SER A 304 -4.42 5.79 -23.47
C SER A 304 -4.97 7.13 -23.01
N GLU A 305 -4.80 8.17 -23.83
CA GLU A 305 -5.37 9.49 -23.56
C GLU A 305 -6.90 9.44 -23.48
N GLU A 306 -7.55 8.67 -24.35
CA GLU A 306 -9.01 8.53 -24.39
C GLU A 306 -9.58 7.99 -23.06
N LYS A 307 -8.96 6.94 -22.51
CA LYS A 307 -9.35 6.38 -21.21
C LYS A 307 -9.08 7.35 -20.07
N ALA A 308 -7.93 8.02 -20.06
CA ALA A 308 -7.61 9.03 -19.04
C ALA A 308 -8.62 10.20 -19.05
N ARG A 309 -9.00 10.69 -20.24
CA ARG A 309 -10.02 11.73 -20.39
C ARG A 309 -11.42 11.26 -20.01
N THR A 310 -11.79 10.03 -20.37
CA THR A 310 -13.08 9.44 -19.99
C THR A 310 -13.19 9.24 -18.48
N MET A 311 -12.12 8.76 -17.83
CA MET A 311 -12.02 8.68 -16.37
C MET A 311 -12.19 10.06 -15.73
N LEU A 312 -11.46 11.08 -16.18
CA LEU A 312 -11.59 12.45 -15.66
C LEU A 312 -12.99 13.03 -15.87
N LYS A 313 -13.61 12.76 -17.03
CA LYS A 313 -15.00 13.13 -17.31
C LYS A 313 -15.98 12.48 -16.32
N ASN A 314 -15.79 11.20 -16.00
CA ASN A 314 -16.60 10.49 -15.01
C ASN A 314 -16.45 11.11 -13.61
N VAL A 315 -15.22 11.39 -13.18
CA VAL A 315 -14.94 12.05 -11.90
C VAL A 315 -15.57 13.44 -11.85
N ALA A 316 -15.26 14.27 -12.84
CA ALA A 316 -15.66 15.67 -12.87
C ALA A 316 -17.15 15.88 -13.13
N GLY A 317 -17.79 14.97 -13.86
CA GLY A 317 -19.23 14.96 -14.10
C GLY A 317 -20.03 14.47 -12.88
N ALA A 318 -19.47 13.61 -12.04
CA ALA A 318 -20.11 13.17 -10.80
C ALA A 318 -20.01 14.19 -9.66
N LEU A 319 -18.94 15.00 -9.63
CA LEU A 319 -18.70 15.97 -8.57
C LEU A 319 -19.59 17.20 -8.71
N LYS A 320 -20.19 17.59 -7.59
CA LYS A 320 -20.76 18.94 -7.45
C LYS A 320 -19.67 20.00 -7.40
N LYS A 321 -20.03 21.27 -7.59
CA LYS A 321 -19.10 22.39 -7.36
C LYS A 321 -18.61 22.40 -5.91
N GLY A 322 -17.30 22.57 -5.73
CA GLY A 322 -16.62 22.44 -4.45
C GLY A 322 -16.42 20.99 -4.01
N GLY A 323 -16.88 19.98 -4.76
CA GLY A 323 -16.64 18.58 -4.45
C GLY A 323 -15.15 18.21 -4.54
N ARG A 324 -14.75 17.14 -3.85
CA ARG A 324 -13.34 16.72 -3.76
C ARG A 324 -13.10 15.44 -4.53
N PHE A 325 -12.06 15.45 -5.36
CA PHE A 325 -11.51 14.26 -5.97
C PHE A 325 -10.24 13.84 -5.21
N ILE A 326 -10.30 12.71 -4.51
CA ILE A 326 -9.18 12.20 -3.70
C ILE A 326 -8.68 10.87 -4.24
N GLY A 327 -7.38 10.61 -4.10
CA GLY A 327 -6.82 9.35 -4.54
C GLY A 327 -5.38 9.10 -4.10
N CYS A 328 -4.93 7.89 -4.39
CA CYS A 328 -3.54 7.46 -4.21
C CYS A 328 -3.07 6.75 -5.48
N ILE A 329 -1.87 7.09 -5.95
CA ILE A 329 -1.28 6.50 -7.16
C ILE A 329 0.23 6.30 -7.00
N PRO A 330 0.84 5.41 -7.80
CA PRO A 330 2.28 5.38 -8.02
C PRO A 330 2.83 6.78 -8.36
N ASN A 331 3.93 7.16 -7.73
CA ASN A 331 4.55 8.46 -7.92
C ASN A 331 5.45 8.45 -9.17
N SER A 332 5.07 9.21 -10.20
CA SER A 332 5.87 9.32 -11.43
C SER A 332 7.27 9.86 -11.20
N ASP A 333 7.48 10.71 -10.20
CA ASP A 333 8.79 11.32 -9.96
C ASP A 333 9.79 10.26 -9.47
N VAL A 334 9.33 9.34 -8.61
CA VAL A 334 10.12 8.17 -8.18
C VAL A 334 10.42 7.27 -9.37
N ILE A 335 9.43 6.98 -10.21
CA ILE A 335 9.60 6.17 -11.42
C ILE A 335 10.63 6.80 -12.37
N SER A 336 10.50 8.10 -12.64
CA SER A 336 11.40 8.87 -13.50
C SER A 336 12.83 8.88 -12.96
N GLU A 337 13.00 9.03 -11.65
CA GLU A 337 14.31 9.02 -11.02
C GLU A 337 15.00 7.65 -11.15
N GLU A 338 14.27 6.55 -10.87
CA GLU A 338 14.80 5.20 -11.00
C GLU A 338 15.13 4.83 -12.45
N VAL A 339 14.30 5.25 -13.40
CA VAL A 339 14.58 5.10 -14.83
C VAL A 339 15.85 5.86 -15.23
N ARG A 340 16.04 7.10 -14.75
CA ARG A 340 17.25 7.87 -15.03
C ARG A 340 18.49 7.18 -14.46
N LYS A 341 18.45 6.77 -13.18
CA LYS A 341 19.55 6.03 -12.53
C LYS A 341 19.90 4.76 -13.30
N PHE A 342 18.89 4.03 -13.76
CA PHE A 342 19.08 2.84 -14.59
C PHE A 342 19.82 3.19 -15.89
N ASN A 343 19.34 4.19 -16.64
CA ASN A 343 19.93 4.56 -17.93
C ASN A 343 21.36 5.12 -17.78
N GLU A 344 21.64 5.90 -16.73
CA GLU A 344 23.00 6.35 -16.39
C GLU A 344 23.95 5.17 -16.09
N ARG A 345 23.45 4.14 -15.39
CA ARG A 345 24.20 2.92 -15.10
C ARG A 345 24.48 2.11 -16.37
N ILE A 346 23.54 2.04 -17.31
CA ILE A 346 23.76 1.35 -18.59
C ILE A 346 24.76 2.12 -19.45
N ALA A 347 24.63 3.44 -19.54
CA ALA A 347 25.52 4.30 -20.33
C ALA A 347 26.98 4.31 -19.84
N THR A 348 27.22 3.97 -18.56
CA THR A 348 28.55 3.89 -17.96
C THR A 348 29.18 2.49 -18.03
N LYS A 349 28.44 1.47 -18.50
CA LYS A 349 29.05 0.16 -18.76
C LYS A 349 29.99 0.29 -19.97
N PRO A 350 31.26 -0.13 -19.86
CA PRO A 350 32.15 -0.14 -21.01
C PRO A 350 31.53 -1.02 -22.10
N ASP A 351 31.50 -0.53 -23.34
CA ASP A 351 31.13 -1.33 -24.50
C ASP A 351 31.91 -2.65 -24.43
N LYS A 352 31.21 -3.79 -24.28
CA LYS A 352 31.82 -5.09 -24.59
C LYS A 352 32.35 -4.94 -26.02
N GLU A 353 33.67 -5.08 -26.15
CA GLU A 353 34.47 -4.79 -27.35
C GLU A 353 33.74 -5.12 -28.65
N LYS A 354 33.54 -4.11 -29.51
CA LYS A 354 33.36 -4.36 -30.93
C LYS A 354 34.65 -5.04 -31.40
N PRO A 355 34.59 -6.23 -32.04
CA PRO A 355 35.79 -6.82 -32.63
C PRO A 355 36.34 -5.83 -33.66
N ALA A 356 37.58 -5.39 -33.47
CA ALA A 356 38.30 -4.63 -34.47
C ALA A 356 38.43 -5.50 -35.73
N GLU A 357 38.00 -4.98 -36.88
CA GLU A 357 38.39 -5.51 -38.18
C GLU A 357 39.86 -5.21 -38.39
N ASP A 358 40.73 -6.11 -37.96
CA ASP A 358 42.11 -6.17 -38.45
C ASP A 358 42.36 -7.59 -38.94
N GLY A 359 42.49 -7.71 -40.26
CA GLY A 359 42.82 -8.96 -40.92
C GLY A 359 44.28 -9.32 -40.65
N GLU A 360 44.50 -10.47 -40.04
CA GLU A 360 45.59 -11.38 -40.40
C GLU A 360 45.34 -12.78 -39.81
N LYS A 361 45.59 -13.80 -40.63
CA LYS A 361 45.32 -15.22 -40.33
C LYS A 361 46.27 -15.76 -39.26
N SER A 362 45.75 -16.37 -38.21
CA SER A 362 46.37 -17.54 -37.55
C SER A 362 45.35 -18.31 -36.70
N GLU A 363 45.64 -19.59 -36.50
CA GLU A 363 44.72 -20.71 -36.24
C GLU A 363 44.12 -20.82 -34.83
N SER A 364 42.95 -21.47 -34.80
CA SER A 364 42.28 -22.18 -33.69
C SER A 364 42.04 -21.44 -32.37
N ILE A 365 40.87 -20.82 -32.26
CA ILE A 365 40.19 -20.53 -30.99
C ILE A 365 38.76 -21.08 -31.11
N GLU A 366 38.32 -21.83 -30.11
CA GLU A 366 36.98 -22.41 -29.98
C GLU A 366 35.90 -21.39 -30.36
N LEU A 367 34.99 -21.79 -31.26
CA LEU A 367 33.72 -21.12 -31.46
C LEU A 367 32.93 -21.19 -30.16
N GLY A 368 33.11 -20.18 -29.30
CA GLY A 368 32.08 -19.79 -28.36
C GLY A 368 30.90 -19.31 -29.18
N GLU A 369 29.81 -20.08 -29.12
CA GLU A 369 28.51 -19.71 -29.66
C GLU A 369 28.20 -18.28 -29.20
N LEU A 370 27.99 -17.39 -30.16
CA LEU A 370 27.38 -16.08 -29.90
C LEU A 370 26.04 -16.37 -29.22
N GLU A 371 25.89 -15.96 -27.95
CA GLU A 371 24.61 -15.95 -27.25
C GLU A 371 23.67 -14.98 -27.98
N GLU A 372 23.03 -15.47 -29.05
CA GLU A 372 21.77 -14.94 -29.57
C GLU A 372 20.71 -15.08 -28.47
N GLY A 373 20.63 -14.09 -27.58
CA GLY A 373 19.58 -14.09 -26.57
C GLY A 373 19.82 -13.32 -25.27
N GLU A 374 20.84 -12.47 -25.15
CA GLU A 374 20.85 -11.48 -24.05
C GLU A 374 19.64 -10.54 -24.27
N ALA A 375 18.50 -10.87 -23.65
CA ALA A 375 17.36 -9.97 -23.56
C ALA A 375 17.87 -8.59 -23.12
N GLU A 376 17.56 -7.54 -23.90
CA GLU A 376 18.00 -6.19 -23.59
C GLU A 376 17.70 -5.90 -22.10
N GLU A 377 18.71 -5.46 -21.35
CA GLU A 377 18.53 -5.13 -19.94
C GLU A 377 17.49 -4.01 -19.84
N THR A 378 16.39 -4.27 -19.14
CA THR A 378 15.30 -3.32 -18.95
C THR A 378 15.37 -2.65 -17.59
N ALA A 379 14.79 -1.46 -17.45
CA ALA A 379 14.69 -0.79 -16.16
C ALA A 379 13.89 -1.64 -15.16
N GLU A 380 14.54 -2.05 -14.08
CA GLU A 380 13.98 -2.84 -12.99
C GLU A 380 14.57 -2.39 -11.65
N TRP A 381 13.72 -2.25 -10.64
CA TRP A 381 14.11 -1.97 -9.27
C TRP A 381 13.08 -2.52 -8.27
N GLY A 382 13.46 -2.51 -7.00
CA GLY A 382 12.64 -2.96 -5.90
C GLY A 382 13.45 -3.66 -4.83
N ASN A 383 12.76 -4.43 -4.00
CA ASN A 383 13.33 -5.19 -2.90
C ASN A 383 12.61 -6.54 -2.76
N ASP A 384 12.81 -7.23 -1.63
CA ASP A 384 12.23 -8.56 -1.41
C ASP A 384 10.69 -8.61 -1.31
N ILE A 385 10.01 -7.45 -1.24
CA ILE A 385 8.56 -7.36 -1.11
C ILE A 385 7.87 -6.71 -2.31
N TYR A 386 8.52 -5.82 -3.04
CA TYR A 386 7.94 -5.17 -4.23
C TYR A 386 8.96 -5.10 -5.36
N ARG A 387 8.47 -5.04 -6.59
CA ARG A 387 9.29 -4.85 -7.78
C ARG A 387 8.52 -4.06 -8.83
N VAL A 388 9.23 -3.17 -9.51
CA VAL A 388 8.78 -2.48 -10.71
C VAL A 388 9.70 -2.89 -11.86
N ARG A 389 9.13 -3.29 -12.99
CA ARG A 389 9.90 -3.66 -14.19
C ARG A 389 9.26 -3.13 -15.45
N PHE A 390 10.05 -2.48 -16.30
CA PHE A 390 9.62 -2.10 -17.64
C PHE A 390 9.80 -3.26 -18.63
N PRO A 391 8.85 -3.49 -19.55
CA PRO A 391 8.97 -4.55 -20.55
C PRO A 391 9.91 -4.18 -21.71
N GLY A 392 10.38 -2.93 -21.81
CA GLY A 392 11.23 -2.47 -22.91
C GLY A 392 12.04 -1.22 -22.56
N LYS A 393 12.56 -0.55 -23.59
CA LYS A 393 13.39 0.66 -23.44
C LYS A 393 12.63 1.78 -22.75
N THR A 394 13.33 2.48 -21.87
CA THR A 394 12.81 3.63 -21.14
C THR A 394 13.49 4.93 -21.59
N PRO A 395 12.87 6.09 -21.39
CA PRO A 395 13.46 7.38 -21.76
C PRO A 395 14.77 7.66 -21.01
N ALA A 396 15.83 8.03 -21.72
CA ALA A 396 17.15 8.27 -21.13
C ALA A 396 17.14 9.37 -20.06
N ASP A 397 16.31 10.40 -20.24
CA ASP A 397 16.15 11.53 -19.32
C ASP A 397 15.12 11.28 -18.21
N GLY A 398 14.47 10.11 -18.21
CA GLY A 398 13.36 9.79 -17.30
C GLY A 398 12.05 10.53 -17.62
N ILE A 399 11.97 11.26 -18.74
CA ILE A 399 10.78 12.01 -19.13
C ILE A 399 9.95 11.19 -20.12
N PHE A 400 8.79 10.74 -19.67
CA PHE A 400 7.90 9.89 -20.46
C PHE A 400 7.12 10.68 -21.52
N ARG A 401 7.47 10.45 -22.80
CA ARG A 401 6.82 11.07 -23.97
C ARG A 401 6.51 9.97 -25.00
N PRO A 402 5.24 9.80 -25.43
CA PRO A 402 4.03 10.49 -24.95
C PRO A 402 3.70 10.15 -23.48
N PRO A 403 2.88 10.95 -22.78
CA PRO A 403 2.59 10.74 -21.35
C PRO A 403 1.62 9.57 -21.07
N PHE A 404 1.15 8.87 -22.10
CA PHE A 404 0.22 7.74 -21.99
C PHE A 404 0.85 6.47 -22.58
N GLY A 405 0.34 5.30 -22.20
CA GLY A 405 0.77 4.00 -22.71
C GLY A 405 2.12 3.52 -22.16
N GLN A 406 2.67 4.21 -21.15
CA GLN A 406 3.98 3.94 -20.56
C GLN A 406 3.87 2.80 -19.56
N LYS A 407 3.86 1.58 -20.07
CA LYS A 407 3.58 0.36 -19.31
C LYS A 407 4.77 -0.06 -18.44
N TYR A 408 4.50 -0.46 -17.21
CA TYR A 408 5.41 -1.24 -16.37
C TYR A 408 4.63 -2.37 -15.68
N ASN A 409 5.32 -3.41 -15.24
CA ASN A 409 4.74 -4.46 -14.42
C ASN A 409 5.07 -4.18 -12.95
N TYR A 410 4.05 -4.28 -12.11
CA TYR A 410 4.17 -4.12 -10.67
C TYR A 410 3.97 -5.47 -9.96
N PHE A 411 4.88 -5.79 -9.06
CA PHE A 411 4.78 -6.93 -8.17
C PHE A 411 4.77 -6.44 -6.72
N LEU A 412 3.86 -6.99 -5.93
CA LEU A 412 3.81 -6.78 -4.49
C LEU A 412 3.45 -8.10 -3.80
N HIS A 413 4.36 -8.58 -2.96
CA HIS A 413 4.24 -9.86 -2.29
C HIS A 413 2.89 -10.00 -1.57
N GLU A 414 2.16 -11.10 -1.84
CA GLU A 414 0.83 -11.41 -1.26
C GLU A 414 -0.33 -10.48 -1.67
N ALA A 415 -0.12 -9.51 -2.56
CA ALA A 415 -1.14 -8.53 -2.93
C ALA A 415 -1.34 -8.37 -4.43
N VAL A 416 -0.24 -8.31 -5.19
CA VAL A 416 -0.23 -8.06 -6.63
C VAL A 416 0.83 -8.95 -7.28
N GLU A 417 0.46 -9.73 -8.29
CA GLU A 417 1.37 -10.63 -9.01
C GLU A 417 1.59 -10.12 -10.43
N GLU A 418 2.69 -9.39 -10.67
CA GLU A 418 3.14 -8.92 -11.99
C GLU A 418 2.02 -8.27 -12.82
N VAL A 419 1.28 -7.34 -12.22
CA VAL A 419 0.15 -6.67 -12.86
C VAL A 419 0.67 -5.52 -13.71
N PRO A 420 0.22 -5.39 -14.97
CA PRO A 420 0.54 -4.25 -15.80
C PRO A 420 -0.14 -2.97 -15.30
N GLU A 421 0.66 -1.94 -15.08
CA GLU A 421 0.27 -0.58 -14.71
C GLU A 421 0.86 0.42 -15.71
N TYR A 422 0.43 1.67 -15.63
CA TYR A 422 0.94 2.74 -16.51
C TYR A 422 1.47 3.91 -15.68
N VAL A 423 2.60 4.47 -16.13
CA VAL A 423 3.14 5.69 -15.54
C VAL A 423 2.11 6.79 -15.71
N VAL A 424 1.90 7.57 -14.64
CA VAL A 424 1.03 8.74 -14.62
C VAL A 424 1.90 9.99 -14.45
N PRO A 425 2.48 10.57 -15.52
CA PRO A 425 3.32 11.76 -15.37
C PRO A 425 2.52 12.88 -14.72
N TRP A 426 2.92 13.28 -13.50
CA TRP A 426 2.11 14.17 -12.67
C TRP A 426 1.75 15.49 -13.36
N GLY A 427 2.72 16.10 -14.05
CA GLY A 427 2.49 17.34 -14.80
C GLY A 427 1.44 17.20 -15.91
N ALA A 428 1.42 16.06 -16.61
CA ALA A 428 0.43 15.78 -17.64
C ALA A 428 -0.95 15.50 -17.02
N PHE A 429 -1.00 14.71 -15.94
CA PHE A 429 -2.24 14.44 -15.23
C PHE A 429 -2.87 15.73 -14.67
N ARG A 430 -2.09 16.60 -14.03
CA ARG A 430 -2.56 17.90 -13.53
C ARG A 430 -3.12 18.77 -14.65
N ALA A 431 -2.42 18.87 -15.78
CA ALA A 431 -2.89 19.64 -16.93
C ALA A 431 -4.20 19.06 -17.52
N LEU A 432 -4.33 17.74 -17.63
CA LEU A 432 -5.58 17.11 -18.06
C LEU A 432 -6.72 17.40 -17.08
N ALA A 433 -6.46 17.37 -15.76
CA ALA A 433 -7.47 17.62 -14.76
C ALA A 433 -8.03 19.06 -14.84
N GLU A 434 -7.20 20.04 -15.19
CA GLU A 434 -7.62 21.43 -15.40
C GLU A 434 -8.67 21.57 -16.52
N ASP A 435 -8.59 20.77 -17.59
CA ASP A 435 -9.60 20.73 -18.67
C ASP A 435 -11.01 20.38 -18.15
N PHE A 436 -11.09 19.73 -16.98
CA PHE A 436 -12.33 19.28 -16.34
C PHE A 436 -12.68 20.07 -15.08
N ASN A 437 -12.14 21.28 -14.92
CA ASN A 437 -12.34 22.14 -13.74
C ASN A 437 -11.91 21.46 -12.43
N LEU A 438 -10.87 20.65 -12.45
CA LEU A 438 -10.29 20.06 -11.25
C LEU A 438 -8.99 20.78 -10.92
N GLU A 439 -8.98 21.52 -9.82
CA GLU A 439 -7.82 22.26 -9.34
C GLU A 439 -7.12 21.48 -8.22
N MET A 440 -5.82 21.23 -8.37
CA MET A 440 -5.03 20.51 -7.39
C MET A 440 -4.85 21.35 -6.11
N GLN A 441 -5.25 20.81 -4.97
CA GLN A 441 -5.07 21.44 -3.65
C GLN A 441 -4.06 20.70 -2.76
N TYR A 442 -3.84 19.41 -3.03
CA TYR A 442 -2.93 18.60 -2.24
C TYR A 442 -2.25 17.54 -3.11
N GLN A 443 -0.94 17.40 -2.91
CA GLN A 443 -0.13 16.31 -3.43
C GLN A 443 1.01 16.09 -2.42
N LYS A 444 1.11 14.88 -1.87
CA LYS A 444 2.23 14.50 -0.99
C LYS A 444 2.55 13.03 -1.17
N SER A 445 3.83 12.69 -1.21
CA SER A 445 4.29 11.32 -1.09
C SER A 445 3.81 10.72 0.24
N PHE A 446 3.69 9.40 0.30
CA PHE A 446 3.21 8.75 1.52
C PHE A 446 4.10 9.01 2.74
N ASP A 447 5.42 9.15 2.54
CA ASP A 447 6.35 9.55 3.61
C ASP A 447 6.08 10.98 4.10
N GLU A 448 5.82 11.92 3.19
CA GLU A 448 5.44 13.28 3.56
C GLU A 448 4.08 13.32 4.28
N VAL A 449 3.11 12.48 3.88
CA VAL A 449 1.84 12.33 4.62
C VAL A 449 2.13 11.85 6.04
N TRP A 450 2.96 10.82 6.20
CA TRP A 450 3.36 10.34 7.53
C TRP A 450 3.99 11.45 8.37
N ASN A 451 5.02 12.11 7.83
CA ASN A 451 5.76 13.13 8.57
C ASN A 451 4.89 14.34 8.95
N THR A 452 3.92 14.69 8.11
CA THR A 452 2.98 15.79 8.39
C THR A 452 1.93 15.39 9.43
N GLU A 453 1.34 14.20 9.32
CA GLU A 453 0.08 13.87 10.01
C GLU A 453 0.26 12.92 11.20
N LYS A 454 1.45 12.33 11.40
CA LYS A 454 1.70 11.37 12.51
C LYS A 454 1.45 11.96 13.90
N ASP A 455 1.54 13.28 14.07
CA ASP A 455 1.44 13.95 15.36
C ASP A 455 0.15 14.77 15.53
N ASP A 456 -0.75 14.69 14.54
CA ASP A 456 -2.09 15.28 14.58
C ASP A 456 -2.94 14.70 15.73
N GLU A 457 -3.83 15.51 16.30
CA GLU A 457 -4.62 15.14 17.49
C GLU A 457 -5.61 14.00 17.21
N VAL A 458 -6.07 13.85 15.97
CA VAL A 458 -7.04 12.82 15.55
C VAL A 458 -6.33 11.67 14.85
N LEU A 459 -5.46 11.98 13.88
CA LEU A 459 -4.80 11.01 13.01
C LEU A 459 -3.59 10.34 13.68
N GLY A 460 -2.94 11.04 14.61
CA GLY A 460 -1.84 10.50 15.40
C GLY A 460 -2.26 9.30 16.24
N PRO A 461 -3.31 9.38 17.09
CA PRO A 461 -3.84 8.22 17.81
C PRO A 461 -4.40 7.13 16.89
N LEU A 462 -4.89 7.49 15.70
CA LEU A 462 -5.35 6.50 14.71
C LEU A 462 -4.19 5.62 14.22
N SER A 463 -2.99 6.18 13.98
CA SER A 463 -1.81 5.41 13.56
C SER A 463 -1.44 4.31 14.57
N GLU A 464 -1.57 4.59 15.87
CA GLU A 464 -1.31 3.64 16.95
C GLU A 464 -2.37 2.52 16.98
N ARG A 465 -3.65 2.89 16.84
CA ARG A 465 -4.75 1.91 16.79
C ARG A 465 -4.68 1.00 15.57
N MET A 466 -4.14 1.50 14.46
CA MET A 466 -3.97 0.75 13.22
C MET A 466 -2.69 -0.09 13.19
N GLY A 467 -1.80 0.05 14.19
CA GLY A 467 -0.55 -0.71 14.26
C GLY A 467 0.53 -0.20 13.32
N VAL A 468 0.48 1.08 12.94
CA VAL A 468 1.52 1.73 12.13
C VAL A 468 2.74 2.09 12.96
N ARG A 469 2.52 2.54 14.19
CA ARG A 469 3.57 2.82 15.18
C ARG A 469 3.17 2.28 16.56
N GLU A 470 4.16 2.16 17.44
CA GLU A 470 3.92 1.85 18.85
C GLU A 470 3.11 2.95 19.55
N ARG A 471 2.44 2.58 20.64
CA ARG A 471 1.61 3.50 21.42
C ARG A 471 2.43 4.63 22.04
N GLY A 472 1.80 5.78 22.25
CA GLY A 472 2.44 6.92 22.90
C GLY A 472 3.50 7.59 22.04
N ARG A 473 3.23 7.75 20.73
CA ARG A 473 4.17 8.30 19.74
C ARG A 473 5.49 7.51 19.65
N GLY A 474 5.40 6.19 19.83
CA GLY A 474 6.56 5.30 19.71
C GLY A 474 7.05 5.11 18.27
N PRO A 475 8.07 4.26 18.05
CA PRO A 475 8.66 4.03 16.74
C PRO A 475 7.68 3.39 15.74
N LEU A 476 7.97 3.53 14.45
CA LEU A 476 7.27 2.84 13.37
C LEU A 476 7.38 1.31 13.55
N LEU A 477 6.26 0.64 13.28
CA LEU A 477 6.16 -0.83 13.21
C LEU A 477 6.24 -1.34 11.76
N VAL A 478 6.59 -0.46 10.84
CA VAL A 478 6.77 -0.71 9.41
C VAL A 478 8.26 -0.89 9.16
N SER A 479 8.66 -1.99 8.51
CA SER A 479 10.08 -2.23 8.23
C SER A 479 10.63 -1.22 7.20
N PRO A 480 11.95 -1.02 7.12
CA PRO A 480 12.55 -0.18 6.07
C PRO A 480 12.15 -0.60 4.65
N GLU A 481 12.10 -1.90 4.37
CA GLU A 481 11.71 -2.46 3.07
C GLU A 481 10.21 -2.21 2.79
N GLU A 482 9.36 -2.32 3.80
CA GLU A 482 7.94 -1.96 3.73
C GLU A 482 7.74 -0.47 3.51
N MET A 483 8.54 0.37 4.16
CA MET A 483 8.49 1.82 3.98
C MET A 483 8.96 2.22 2.57
N GLU A 484 10.00 1.59 2.04
CA GLU A 484 10.44 1.82 0.66
C GLU A 484 9.31 1.54 -0.35
N ALA A 485 8.62 0.40 -0.19
CA ALA A 485 7.46 0.07 -1.03
C ALA A 485 6.28 1.04 -0.84
N ALA A 486 6.07 1.57 0.37
CA ALA A 486 5.01 2.55 0.64
C ALA A 486 5.32 3.92 0.01
N SER A 487 6.59 4.35 0.07
CA SER A 487 7.07 5.62 -0.45
C SER A 487 7.04 5.71 -1.98
N PHE A 488 6.81 4.58 -2.66
CA PHE A 488 6.51 4.54 -4.09
C PHE A 488 5.23 5.32 -4.46
N TYR A 489 4.34 5.59 -3.50
CA TYR A 489 3.03 6.18 -3.75
C TYR A 489 2.93 7.64 -3.31
N VAL A 490 2.04 8.37 -4.00
CA VAL A 490 1.62 9.73 -3.69
C VAL A 490 0.11 9.74 -3.42
N ALA A 491 -0.31 10.59 -2.48
CA ALA A 491 -1.70 10.91 -2.21
C ALA A 491 -2.03 12.30 -2.72
N PHE A 492 -3.26 12.51 -3.22
CA PHE A 492 -3.68 13.79 -3.77
C PHE A 492 -5.12 14.16 -3.41
N CYS A 493 -5.43 15.45 -3.57
CA CYS A 493 -6.78 16.01 -3.55
C CYS A 493 -6.91 17.13 -4.60
N PHE A 494 -7.96 17.05 -5.42
CA PHE A 494 -8.40 18.12 -6.32
C PHE A 494 -9.78 18.62 -5.89
N TYR A 495 -10.05 19.88 -6.16
CA TYR A 495 -11.35 20.51 -5.95
C TYR A 495 -12.02 20.78 -7.30
N LYS A 496 -13.33 20.53 -7.38
CA LYS A 496 -14.14 20.91 -8.53
C LYS A 496 -14.51 22.41 -8.45
N VAL A 497 -14.07 23.22 -9.42
CA VAL A 497 -14.28 24.69 -9.44
C VAL A 497 -15.46 25.17 -10.28
#